data_AF-A0A1Z5HAJ5-F1
#
_entry.id   AF-A0A1Z5HAJ5-F1
#
_cell.length_a   1.000
_cell.length_b   1.000
_cell.length_c   1.000
_cell.angle_alpha   90.00
_cell.angle_beta   90.00
_cell.angle_gamma   90.00
#
_symmetry.space_group_name_H-M   'P 1'
#
loop_
_entity.id
_entity.type
_entity.pdbx_description
1 polymer ?
#
loop_
_entity_poly.entity_id
_entity_poly.type
_entity_poly.pdbx_seq_one_letter_code
_entity_poly.pdbx_strand_id
1 'polypeptide(L)'
;MAEVITREGSELTLQVTIKLTGSLMENTILDGCNELGCLATADALQKFDRDGSPIKLGDTKLTARVKANKTYQSPYGSVKIQRYVYQTSKGGKTYCPLEQNARIIRGATPTAFS
;
A
#
# COMPACT_ATOMS: atom_id res chain seq x y z
N MET A 1 -14.98 -10.43 5.97
CA MET A 1 -13.85 -10.72 5.07
C MET A 1 -14.08 -9.94 3.81
N ALA A 2 -13.15 -9.04 3.54
CA ALA A 2 -13.15 -8.20 2.36
C ALA A 2 -12.33 -8.87 1.25
N GLU A 3 -12.76 -8.71 0.00
CA GLU A 3 -12.10 -9.28 -1.16
C GLU A 3 -12.17 -8.33 -2.36
N VAL A 4 -11.19 -8.44 -3.25
CA VAL A 4 -11.19 -7.71 -4.52
C VAL A 4 -11.96 -8.53 -5.55
N ILE A 5 -13.02 -7.93 -6.10
CA ILE A 5 -13.83 -8.54 -7.15
C ILE A 5 -13.23 -8.22 -8.52
N THR A 6 -12.80 -6.97 -8.74
CA THR A 6 -12.28 -6.54 -10.06
C THR A 6 -11.27 -5.41 -9.94
N ARG A 7 -10.29 -5.40 -10.86
CA ARG A 7 -9.28 -4.34 -11.04
C ARG A 7 -9.31 -3.89 -12.50
N GLU A 8 -9.80 -2.68 -12.76
CA GLU A 8 -9.91 -2.14 -14.11
C GLU A 8 -9.31 -0.73 -14.17
N GLY A 9 -8.09 -0.61 -14.70
CA GLY A 9 -7.40 0.68 -14.81
C GLY A 9 -7.26 1.40 -13.46
N SER A 10 -7.96 2.53 -13.31
CA SER A 10 -8.00 3.34 -12.08
C SER A 10 -9.06 2.87 -11.08
N GLU A 11 -9.92 1.93 -11.45
CA GLU A 11 -11.06 1.48 -10.65
C GLU A 11 -10.76 0.16 -9.92
N LEU A 12 -11.36 0.02 -8.74
CA LEU A 12 -11.23 -1.13 -7.87
C LEU A 12 -12.60 -1.46 -7.28
N THR A 13 -13.11 -2.65 -7.59
CA THR A 13 -14.37 -3.15 -7.04
C THR A 13 -14.07 -4.13 -5.92
N LEU A 14 -14.64 -3.85 -4.75
CA LEU A 14 -14.42 -4.61 -3.52
C LEU A 14 -15.76 -5.09 -2.95
N GLN A 15 -15.73 -6.22 -2.27
CA GLN A 15 -16.88 -6.77 -1.55
C GLN A 15 -16.49 -7.09 -0.12
N VAL A 16 -17.40 -6.90 0.83
CA VAL A 16 -17.25 -7.36 2.20
C VAL A 16 -18.53 -8.03 2.67
N THR A 17 -18.38 -9.15 3.36
CA THR A 17 -19.50 -9.79 4.07
C THR A 17 -19.38 -9.51 5.57
N ILE A 18 -20.45 -8.97 6.15
CA ILE A 18 -20.53 -8.55 7.56
C ILE A 18 -21.62 -9.38 8.26
N LYS A 19 -21.31 -9.96 9.42
CA LYS A 19 -22.28 -10.70 10.22
C LYS A 19 -23.05 -9.74 11.12
N LEU A 20 -24.34 -9.57 10.87
CA LEU A 20 -25.23 -8.69 11.65
C LEU A 20 -25.80 -9.43 12.87
N THR A 21 -24.93 -9.80 13.81
CA THR A 21 -25.31 -10.56 15.01
C THR A 21 -24.78 -9.92 16.28
N GLY A 22 -25.55 -9.93 17.37
CA GLY A 22 -25.14 -9.44 18.70
C GLY A 22 -25.50 -7.97 18.97
N SER A 23 -25.19 -7.47 20.18
CA SER A 23 -25.51 -6.10 20.62
C SER A 23 -24.52 -5.02 20.15
N LEU A 24 -23.38 -5.42 19.55
CA LEU A 24 -22.30 -4.53 19.11
C LEU A 24 -22.17 -4.51 17.57
N MET A 25 -23.29 -4.51 16.84
CA MET A 25 -23.30 -4.63 15.38
C MET A 25 -22.52 -3.51 14.66
N GLU A 26 -22.54 -2.28 15.21
CA GLU A 26 -21.86 -1.14 14.61
C GLU A 26 -20.33 -1.32 14.56
N ASN A 27 -19.74 -1.96 15.58
CA ASN A 27 -18.31 -2.27 15.57
C ASN A 27 -17.97 -3.26 14.45
N THR A 28 -18.78 -4.30 14.26
CA THR A 28 -18.59 -5.27 13.17
C THR A 28 -18.73 -4.61 11.80
N ILE A 29 -19.62 -3.62 11.67
CA ILE A 29 -19.77 -2.84 10.44
C ILE A 29 -18.52 -2.00 10.18
N LEU A 30 -18.06 -1.27 11.21
CA LEU A 30 -16.85 -0.46 11.13
C LEU A 30 -15.61 -1.29 10.77
N ASP A 31 -15.45 -2.46 11.39
CA ASP A 31 -14.37 -3.40 11.06
C ASP A 31 -14.41 -3.82 9.59
N GLY A 32 -15.60 -4.11 9.04
CA GLY A 32 -15.77 -4.41 7.63
C GLY A 32 -15.39 -3.25 6.70
N CYS A 33 -15.76 -2.01 7.06
CA CYS A 33 -15.35 -0.82 6.32
C CYS A 33 -13.84 -0.59 6.38
N ASN A 34 -13.22 -0.81 7.54
CA ASN A 34 -11.77 -0.70 7.73
C ASN A 34 -11.02 -1.77 6.94
N GLU A 35 -11.54 -3.00 6.88
CA GLU A 35 -10.98 -4.09 6.07
C GLU A 35 -10.98 -3.73 4.57
N LEU A 36 -12.10 -3.20 4.06
CA LEU A 36 -12.20 -2.68 2.69
C LEU A 36 -11.21 -1.55 2.43
N GLY A 37 -11.13 -0.57 3.33
CA GLY A 37 -10.23 0.57 3.20
C GLY A 37 -8.76 0.17 3.23
N CYS A 38 -8.39 -0.81 4.06
CA CYS A 38 -7.05 -1.40 4.08
C CYS A 38 -6.73 -2.08 2.74
N LEU A 39 -7.64 -2.89 2.21
CA LEU A 39 -7.44 -3.60 0.95
C LEU A 39 -7.31 -2.63 -0.23
N ALA A 40 -8.19 -1.61 -0.28
CA ALA A 40 -8.13 -0.54 -1.28
C ALA A 40 -6.82 0.24 -1.20
N THR A 41 -6.38 0.57 0.02
CA THR A 41 -5.13 1.30 0.24
C THR A 41 -3.92 0.47 -0.19
N ALA A 42 -3.92 -0.84 0.09
CA ALA A 42 -2.84 -1.73 -0.35
C ALA A 42 -2.73 -1.76 -1.88
N ASP A 43 -3.86 -1.91 -2.58
CA ASP A 43 -3.92 -1.90 -4.04
C ASP A 43 -3.47 -0.55 -4.63
N ALA A 44 -3.95 0.56 -4.07
CA ALA A 44 -3.57 1.91 -4.50
C ALA A 44 -2.07 2.17 -4.29
N LEU A 45 -1.52 1.76 -3.15
CA LEU A 45 -0.10 1.90 -2.86
C LEU A 45 0.76 1.07 -3.80
N GLN A 46 0.32 -0.14 -4.18
CA GLN A 46 1.05 -0.99 -5.12
C GLN A 46 1.20 -0.34 -6.51
N LYS A 47 0.24 0.49 -6.94
CA LYS A 47 0.33 1.25 -8.21
C LYS A 47 1.50 2.24 -8.25
N PHE A 48 2.04 2.64 -7.09
CA PHE A 48 3.20 3.52 -7.00
C PHE A 48 4.55 2.80 -7.01
N ASP A 49 4.55 1.47 -6.85
CA ASP A 49 5.76 0.66 -6.94
C ASP A 49 6.19 0.46 -8.40
N ARG A 50 7.35 -0.17 -8.58
CA ARG A 50 7.87 -0.56 -9.89
C ARG A 50 7.90 -2.08 -10.05
N ASP A 51 8.16 -2.53 -11.27
CA ASP A 51 8.24 -3.95 -11.66
C ASP A 51 9.61 -4.59 -11.39
N GLY A 52 10.58 -3.82 -10.90
CA GLY A 52 11.96 -4.26 -10.68
C GLY A 52 12.94 -3.82 -11.77
N SER A 53 12.45 -3.23 -12.87
CA SER A 53 13.30 -2.70 -13.94
C SER A 53 14.18 -1.54 -13.47
N PRO A 54 15.40 -1.36 -14.01
CA PRO A 54 16.26 -0.24 -13.63
C PRO A 54 15.60 1.12 -13.85
N ILE A 55 15.76 2.02 -12.88
CA ILE A 55 15.22 3.39 -12.95
C ILE A 55 16.35 4.40 -13.10
N LYS A 56 16.05 5.54 -13.74
CA LYS A 56 16.92 6.71 -13.75
C LYS A 56 16.35 7.80 -12.85
N LEU A 57 17.17 8.31 -11.93
CA LEU A 57 16.89 9.49 -11.11
C LEU A 57 17.97 10.54 -11.44
N GLY A 58 17.60 11.54 -12.25
CA GLY A 58 18.56 12.43 -12.88
C GLY A 58 19.57 11.62 -13.71
N ASP A 59 20.87 11.90 -13.51
CA ASP A 59 21.97 11.18 -14.17
C ASP A 59 22.32 9.83 -13.50
N THR A 60 21.67 9.48 -12.40
CA THR A 60 21.97 8.27 -11.64
C THR A 60 21.07 7.11 -12.05
N LYS A 61 21.68 5.98 -12.43
CA LYS A 61 20.98 4.70 -12.62
C LYS A 61 20.89 3.95 -11.30
N LEU A 62 19.69 3.47 -10.97
CA LEU A 62 19.46 2.58 -9.84
C LEU A 62 18.90 1.25 -10.32
N THR A 63 19.25 0.18 -9.63
CA THR A 63 18.77 -1.18 -9.90
C THR A 63 18.02 -1.71 -8.68
N ALA A 64 17.04 -2.58 -8.91
CA ALA A 64 16.33 -3.25 -7.83
C ALA A 64 17.32 -4.08 -7.00
N ARG A 65 17.41 -3.79 -5.70
CA ARG A 65 18.24 -4.52 -4.74
C ARG A 65 17.47 -5.68 -4.14
N VAL A 66 16.24 -5.41 -3.72
CA VAL A 66 15.38 -6.38 -3.03
C VAL A 66 13.92 -6.00 -3.22
N LYS A 67 13.05 -7.02 -3.19
CA LYS A 67 11.61 -6.84 -3.03
C LYS A 67 11.24 -7.21 -1.59
N ALA A 68 10.94 -6.22 -0.76
CA ALA A 68 10.80 -6.38 0.68
C ALA A 68 9.37 -6.05 1.16
N ASN A 69 8.89 -6.79 2.15
CA ASN A 69 7.65 -6.47 2.85
C ASN A 69 7.85 -5.27 3.77
N LYS A 70 6.90 -4.34 3.79
CA LYS A 70 6.80 -3.28 4.81
C LYS A 70 5.35 -3.05 5.18
N THR A 71 5.13 -2.74 6.45
CA THR A 71 3.83 -2.32 6.97
C THR A 71 3.74 -0.79 6.94
N TYR A 72 2.62 -0.27 6.47
CA TYR A 72 2.28 1.15 6.43
C TYR A 72 1.01 1.41 7.25
N GLN A 73 0.92 2.61 7.84
CA GLN A 73 -0.32 3.06 8.49
C GLN A 73 -1.21 3.80 7.49
N SER A 74 -2.50 3.49 7.52
CA SER A 74 -3.56 4.16 6.78
C SER A 74 -4.68 4.58 7.75
N PRO A 75 -5.60 5.48 7.34
CA PRO A 75 -6.77 5.83 8.16
C PRO A 75 -7.61 4.62 8.56
N TYR A 76 -7.57 3.56 7.76
CA TYR A 76 -8.36 2.35 7.93
C TYR A 76 -7.65 1.27 8.75
N GLY A 77 -6.37 1.48 9.08
CA GLY A 77 -5.53 0.51 9.76
C GLY A 77 -4.19 0.23 9.07
N SER A 78 -3.51 -0.82 9.55
CA SER A 78 -2.18 -1.22 9.06
C SER A 78 -2.26 -2.07 7.80
N VAL A 79 -1.53 -1.68 6.75
CA VAL A 79 -1.46 -2.41 5.47
C VAL A 79 -0.05 -2.94 5.22
N LYS A 80 0.08 -4.23 4.88
CA LYS A 80 1.37 -4.86 4.56
C LYS A 80 1.53 -4.99 3.05
N ILE A 81 2.60 -4.43 2.51
CA ILE A 81 2.85 -4.37 1.08
C ILE A 81 4.25 -4.87 0.75
N GLN A 82 4.37 -5.65 -0.32
CA GLN A 82 5.66 -6.05 -0.87
C GLN A 82 6.08 -5.04 -1.95
N ARG A 83 7.24 -4.41 -1.77
CA ARG A 83 7.70 -3.34 -2.64
C ARG A 83 9.16 -3.46 -3.04
N TYR A 84 9.54 -2.87 -4.16
CA TYR A 84 10.94 -2.80 -4.55
C TYR A 84 11.71 -1.67 -3.85
N VAL A 85 12.94 -2.00 -3.47
CA VAL A 85 13.92 -1.05 -2.95
C VAL A 85 15.10 -1.03 -3.90
N TYR A 86 15.47 0.17 -4.35
CA TYR A 86 16.49 0.43 -5.35
C TYR A 86 17.73 1.02 -4.71
N GLN A 87 18.88 0.78 -5.33
CA GLN A 87 20.17 1.33 -4.92
C GLN A 87 21.07 1.50 -6.14
N THR A 88 22.08 2.35 -6.02
CA THR A 88 23.14 2.43 -7.03
C THR A 88 24.08 1.23 -6.92
N SER A 89 24.84 0.94 -7.98
CA SER A 89 25.87 -0.12 -7.96
C SER A 89 27.00 0.14 -6.96
N LYS A 90 27.21 1.40 -6.56
CA LYS A 90 28.20 1.81 -5.55
C LYS A 90 27.68 1.60 -4.11
N GLY A 91 26.46 1.12 -3.93
CA GLY A 91 25.83 1.00 -2.62
C GLY A 91 25.27 2.34 -2.09
N GLY A 92 25.22 2.49 -0.77
CA GLY A 92 24.75 3.72 -0.09
C GLY A 92 23.22 3.83 0.11
N LYS A 93 22.69 5.04 -0.03
CA LYS A 93 21.26 5.34 0.22
C LYS A 93 20.35 4.52 -0.69
N THR A 94 19.26 4.01 -0.12
CA THR A 94 18.23 3.31 -0.87
C THR A 94 17.11 4.26 -1.30
N TYR A 95 16.42 3.88 -2.36
CA TYR A 95 15.27 4.59 -2.91
C TYR A 95 14.09 3.63 -3.05
N CYS A 96 12.91 4.01 -2.57
CA CYS A 96 11.70 3.25 -2.81
C CYS A 96 10.70 4.09 -3.61
N PRO A 97 10.38 3.69 -4.86
CA PRO A 97 9.40 4.39 -5.69
C PRO A 97 8.03 4.54 -5.00
N LEU A 98 7.54 3.48 -4.37
CA LEU A 98 6.27 3.50 -3.66
C LEU A 98 6.25 4.59 -2.59
N GLU A 99 7.28 4.65 -1.74
CA GLU A 99 7.32 5.61 -0.63
C GLU A 99 7.43 7.05 -1.11
N GLN A 100 8.23 7.28 -2.16
CA GLN A 100 8.41 8.60 -2.73
C GLN A 100 7.12 9.10 -3.43
N ASN A 101 6.52 8.27 -4.27
CA ASN A 101 5.38 8.66 -5.10
C ASN A 101 4.08 8.73 -4.29
N ALA A 102 3.90 7.85 -3.31
CA ALA A 102 2.77 7.88 -2.37
C ALA A 102 2.93 8.92 -1.25
N ARG A 103 4.06 9.65 -1.22
CA ARG A 103 4.38 10.66 -0.20
C ARG A 103 4.28 10.10 1.23
N ILE A 104 4.86 8.92 1.45
CA ILE A 104 4.82 8.27 2.76
C ILE A 104 5.59 9.11 3.79
N ILE A 105 4.96 9.42 4.91
CA ILE A 105 5.53 10.19 6.02
C ILE A 105 5.69 9.24 7.21
N ARG A 106 6.94 8.99 7.63
CA ARG A 106 7.28 8.14 8.79
C ARG A 106 6.57 6.76 8.80
N GLY A 107 6.37 6.19 7.61
CA GLY A 107 5.70 4.88 7.46
C GLY A 107 4.17 4.95 7.42
N ALA A 108 3.58 6.12 7.20
CA ALA A 108 2.14 6.29 7.03
C ALA A 108 1.78 7.01 5.73
N THR A 109 0.57 6.75 5.25
CA THR A 109 -0.05 7.53 4.17
C THR A 109 -0.37 8.96 4.64
N PRO A 110 -0.47 9.95 3.74
CA PRO A 110 -0.65 11.35 4.12
C PRO A 110 -1.85 11.64 5.03
N THR A 111 -2.95 10.89 4.87
CA THR A 111 -4.19 11.07 5.64
C THR A 111 -4.28 10.19 6.88
N ALA A 112 -3.31 9.31 7.15
CA ALA A 112 -3.35 8.44 8.32
C ALA A 112 -3.33 9.20 9.67
N PHE A 113 -2.96 10.47 9.65
CA PHE A 113 -2.88 11.35 10.82
C PHE A 113 -3.76 12.60 10.71
N SER A 114 -4.62 12.68 9.67
CA SER A 114 -5.52 13.81 9.45
C SER A 114 -6.82 13.67 10.22
#